data_AF-A0A3D6CSL2-F1
#
_entry.id   AF-A0A3D6CSL2-F1
#
_cell.length_a   1.000
_cell.length_b   1.000
_cell.length_c   1.000
_cell.angle_alpha   90.00
_cell.angle_beta   90.00
_cell.angle_gamma   90.00
#
_symmetry.space_group_name_H-M   'P 1'
#
loop_
_entity.id
_entity.type
_entity.pdbx_description
1 polymer ?
#
loop_
_entity_poly.entity_id
_entity_poly.type
_entity_poly.pdbx_seq_one_letter_code
_entity_poly.pdbx_strand_id
1 'polypeptide(L)'
;MSAQSQQDYAARVAAEVAARYGVAVQPEAVQRVDTGVSGRALPVWDGSQLVYPDWKEQKKRDQAAQVRARKLAPVVSQRRQDVARLHAEGLHDRAIAEVLGIDRLDVQSERRALKLLANPSPVANTDAVLRAARIVAMHESGANELTIAATVGLSLAYLRMIARTRLGIVLRPVVTEVVKPQKPAPLSRQAAQALRRSELAALKVEEMTVAQIGARFGVSRVTVWLDLRAIGRSAADVRKQTVARVKAPRAVAGRQSRATGVRAAARAKVAARRVELAAMIAGLDRAVCAADLAGFAKVHGSSVRALRDDMVAISQPWPKPAGNPVAARHRGRLNAARTARRELLATWPVETLTVAELAARCGVTEPTICSDLQAIGRRAAVVTNCMGPRMRAQVEARRAQIADLHSAGNTLSEMRAATGLSTNAVARHLAALGLVAHRKKVNPWIGRTGGTPPAVKAKQDRARALLAEMRAAGATYPQMVAATGLSKASVGVHLRAMGLTGQPERARAA
;
A
#
# COMPACT_ATOMS: atom_id res chain seq x y z
N MET A 1 -9.61 -0.97 -39.47
CA MET A 1 -10.90 -1.19 -40.13
C MET A 1 -11.70 0.08 -39.98
N SER A 2 -12.15 0.67 -41.09
CA SER A 2 -13.00 1.86 -41.08
C SER A 2 -14.40 1.51 -40.56
N ALA A 3 -15.15 2.50 -40.06
CA ALA A 3 -16.55 2.31 -39.66
C ALA A 3 -17.41 1.71 -40.79
N GLN A 4 -17.13 2.10 -42.04
CA GLN A 4 -17.70 1.51 -43.26
C GLN A 4 -17.55 -0.03 -43.28
N SER A 5 -16.32 -0.53 -43.06
CA SER A 5 -16.04 -1.96 -43.12
C SER A 5 -16.73 -2.80 -42.03
N GLN A 6 -17.18 -2.15 -40.95
CA GLN A 6 -17.92 -2.80 -39.88
C GLN A 6 -19.43 -2.86 -40.19
N GLN A 7 -19.98 -1.80 -40.78
CA GLN A 7 -21.36 -1.78 -41.27
C GLN A 7 -21.56 -2.79 -42.41
N ASP A 8 -20.63 -2.84 -43.36
CA ASP A 8 -20.68 -3.80 -44.48
C ASP A 8 -20.62 -5.26 -43.99
N TYR A 9 -19.78 -5.53 -42.98
CA TYR A 9 -19.71 -6.85 -42.35
C TYR A 9 -21.01 -7.22 -41.63
N ALA A 10 -21.57 -6.29 -40.86
CA ALA A 10 -22.79 -6.50 -40.09
C ALA A 10 -24.00 -6.75 -41.01
N ALA A 11 -24.13 -5.97 -42.09
CA ALA A 11 -25.18 -6.14 -43.08
C ALA A 11 -25.09 -7.51 -43.78
N ARG A 12 -23.88 -7.94 -44.15
CA ARG A 12 -23.65 -9.25 -44.77
C ARG A 12 -24.04 -10.41 -43.84
N VAL A 13 -23.64 -10.36 -42.58
CA VAL A 13 -23.95 -11.41 -41.59
C VAL A 13 -25.45 -11.44 -41.28
N ALA A 14 -26.10 -10.27 -41.16
CA ALA A 14 -27.54 -10.20 -40.96
C ALA A 14 -28.32 -10.86 -42.11
N ALA A 15 -27.92 -10.59 -43.36
CA ALA A 15 -28.51 -11.22 -44.54
C ALA A 15 -28.30 -12.74 -44.57
N GLU A 16 -27.10 -13.22 -44.20
CA GLU A 16 -26.79 -14.65 -44.12
C GLU A 16 -27.64 -15.37 -43.06
N VAL A 17 -27.79 -14.76 -41.89
CA VAL A 17 -28.63 -15.30 -40.80
C VAL A 17 -30.11 -15.32 -41.23
N ALA A 18 -30.59 -14.26 -41.87
CA ALA A 18 -31.97 -14.21 -42.37
C ALA A 18 -32.24 -15.29 -43.42
N ALA A 19 -31.33 -15.49 -44.36
CA ALA A 19 -31.44 -16.54 -45.37
C ALA A 19 -31.41 -17.95 -44.76
N ARG A 20 -30.56 -18.17 -43.75
CA ARG A 20 -30.34 -19.50 -43.17
C ARG A 20 -31.44 -19.93 -42.19
N TYR A 21 -32.02 -18.99 -41.47
CA TYR A 21 -32.95 -19.29 -40.38
C TYR A 21 -34.36 -18.74 -40.61
N GLY A 22 -34.62 -18.01 -41.71
CA GLY A 22 -35.93 -17.44 -42.00
C GLY A 22 -36.36 -16.33 -41.05
N VAL A 23 -35.41 -15.75 -40.30
CA VAL A 23 -35.68 -14.70 -39.31
C VAL A 23 -35.04 -13.40 -39.76
N ALA A 24 -35.83 -12.34 -39.89
CA ALA A 24 -35.30 -11.02 -40.21
C ALA A 24 -34.40 -10.52 -39.06
N VAL A 25 -33.12 -10.32 -39.36
CA VAL A 25 -32.14 -9.79 -38.40
C VAL A 25 -31.71 -8.40 -38.87
N GLN A 26 -31.81 -7.41 -37.99
CA GLN A 26 -31.32 -6.06 -38.27
C GLN A 26 -29.78 -6.05 -38.24
N PRO A 27 -29.08 -5.38 -39.17
CA PRO A 27 -27.61 -5.28 -39.16
C PRO A 27 -27.05 -4.75 -37.84
N GLU A 28 -27.78 -3.86 -37.18
CA GLU A 28 -27.43 -3.26 -35.88
C GLU A 28 -27.41 -4.28 -34.73
N ALA A 29 -28.13 -5.39 -34.89
CA ALA A 29 -28.13 -6.49 -33.92
C ALA A 29 -26.89 -7.40 -34.06
N VAL A 30 -26.14 -7.29 -35.17
CA VAL A 30 -24.91 -8.06 -35.38
C VAL A 30 -23.74 -7.39 -34.65
N GLN A 31 -23.36 -7.96 -33.51
CA GLN A 31 -22.17 -7.54 -32.77
C GLN A 31 -20.98 -8.45 -33.06
N ARG A 32 -19.86 -7.84 -33.49
CA ARG A 32 -18.58 -8.52 -33.56
C ARG A 32 -17.95 -8.52 -32.16
N VAL A 33 -17.79 -9.70 -31.57
CA VAL A 33 -17.11 -9.85 -30.28
C VAL A 33 -15.61 -9.77 -30.52
N ASP A 34 -14.93 -8.85 -29.84
CA ASP A 34 -13.47 -8.74 -29.91
C ASP A 34 -12.81 -10.04 -29.44
N THR A 35 -11.93 -10.59 -30.27
CA THR A 35 -11.17 -11.80 -29.93
C THR A 35 -10.25 -11.51 -28.75
N GLY A 36 -10.59 -12.02 -27.56
CA GLY A 36 -9.76 -11.89 -26.37
C GLY A 36 -8.41 -12.59 -26.53
N VAL A 37 -7.35 -11.98 -25.98
CA VAL A 37 -5.95 -12.50 -25.97
C VAL A 37 -5.77 -13.71 -25.03
N SER A 38 -6.86 -14.35 -24.58
CA SER A 38 -6.72 -15.64 -23.92
C SER A 38 -6.33 -16.63 -25.00
N GLY A 39 -5.20 -17.32 -24.88
CA GLY A 39 -4.83 -18.45 -25.75
C GLY A 39 -5.76 -19.67 -25.63
N ARG A 40 -7.05 -19.45 -25.38
CA ARG A 40 -8.13 -20.43 -25.33
C ARG A 40 -8.91 -20.37 -26.64
N ALA A 41 -9.43 -21.52 -27.06
CA ALA A 41 -10.32 -21.60 -28.21
C ALA A 41 -11.58 -20.74 -27.96
N LEU A 42 -12.11 -20.13 -29.02
CA LEU A 42 -13.34 -19.34 -28.97
C LEU A 42 -14.51 -20.25 -28.56
N PRO A 43 -15.45 -19.76 -27.72
CA PRO A 43 -16.67 -20.50 -27.45
C PRO A 43 -17.48 -20.65 -28.74
N VAL A 44 -17.99 -21.85 -28.99
CA VAL A 44 -18.81 -22.20 -30.16
C VAL A 44 -20.25 -22.35 -29.68
N TRP A 45 -21.19 -21.78 -30.43
CA TRP A 45 -22.62 -21.95 -30.19
C TRP A 45 -23.04 -23.38 -30.54
N ASP A 46 -23.61 -24.13 -29.59
CA ASP A 46 -24.03 -25.52 -29.79
C ASP A 46 -25.51 -25.68 -30.22
N GLY A 47 -26.19 -24.55 -30.47
CA GLY A 47 -27.63 -24.50 -30.76
C GLY A 47 -28.47 -24.04 -29.55
N SER A 48 -27.93 -24.13 -28.33
CA SER A 48 -28.63 -23.76 -27.09
C SER A 48 -27.82 -22.82 -26.19
N GLN A 49 -26.50 -22.94 -26.17
CA GLN A 49 -25.60 -22.14 -25.34
C GLN A 49 -24.20 -22.00 -25.95
N LEU A 50 -23.42 -21.03 -25.46
CA LEU A 50 -22.01 -20.87 -25.81
C LEU A 50 -21.18 -21.91 -25.03
N VAL A 51 -20.54 -22.82 -25.76
CA VAL A 51 -19.69 -23.88 -25.19
C VAL A 51 -18.25 -23.67 -25.63
N TYR A 52 -17.32 -23.58 -24.68
CA TYR A 52 -15.89 -23.59 -24.99
C TYR A 52 -15.48 -24.98 -25.51
N PRO A 53 -14.95 -25.14 -26.73
CA PRO A 53 -14.61 -26.45 -27.29
C PRO A 53 -13.66 -27.26 -26.40
N ASP A 54 -12.83 -26.57 -25.62
CA ASP A 54 -11.86 -27.15 -24.70
C ASP A 54 -12.46 -27.55 -23.34
N TRP A 55 -13.77 -27.43 -23.10
CA TRP A 55 -14.37 -27.80 -21.81
C TRP A 55 -14.10 -29.28 -21.46
N LYS A 56 -14.07 -30.15 -22.47
CA LYS A 56 -13.70 -31.57 -22.32
C LYS A 56 -12.21 -31.71 -21.96
N GLU A 57 -11.33 -30.91 -22.57
CA GLU A 57 -9.91 -30.90 -22.22
C GLU A 57 -9.66 -30.33 -20.82
N GLN A 58 -10.38 -29.28 -20.44
CA GLN A 58 -10.31 -28.69 -19.11
C GLN A 58 -10.79 -29.70 -18.08
N LYS A 59 -11.92 -30.37 -18.32
CA LYS A 59 -12.40 -31.48 -17.47
C LYS A 59 -11.37 -32.59 -17.38
N LYS A 60 -10.70 -32.96 -18.48
CA LYS A 60 -9.59 -33.92 -18.48
C LYS A 60 -8.39 -33.43 -17.66
N ARG A 61 -8.00 -32.15 -17.75
CA ARG A 61 -6.92 -31.56 -16.94
C ARG A 61 -7.27 -31.55 -15.46
N ASP A 62 -8.50 -31.17 -15.12
CA ASP A 62 -9.00 -31.15 -13.74
C ASP A 62 -9.08 -32.57 -13.18
N GLN A 63 -9.56 -33.54 -13.98
CA GLN A 63 -9.57 -34.96 -13.62
C GLN A 63 -8.15 -35.50 -13.45
N ALA A 64 -7.22 -35.15 -14.35
CA ALA A 64 -5.82 -35.51 -14.22
C ALA A 64 -5.17 -34.89 -12.97
N ALA A 65 -5.50 -33.64 -12.65
CA ALA A 65 -5.06 -32.97 -11.42
C ALA A 65 -5.63 -33.66 -10.18
N GLN A 66 -6.91 -34.05 -10.19
CA GLN A 66 -7.53 -34.83 -9.12
C GLN A 66 -6.90 -36.21 -8.96
N VAL A 67 -6.61 -36.91 -10.05
CA VAL A 67 -5.93 -38.21 -10.02
C VAL A 67 -4.51 -38.05 -9.46
N ARG A 68 -3.76 -37.03 -9.88
CA ARG A 68 -2.44 -36.71 -9.31
C ARG A 68 -2.53 -36.40 -7.82
N ALA A 69 -3.50 -35.59 -7.40
CA ALA A 69 -3.73 -35.27 -5.99
C ALA A 69 -4.08 -36.51 -5.17
N ARG A 70 -4.93 -37.42 -5.69
CA ARG A 70 -5.24 -38.70 -5.05
C ARG A 70 -4.02 -39.60 -4.92
N LYS A 71 -3.18 -39.68 -5.95
CA LYS A 71 -1.91 -40.44 -5.91
C LYS A 71 -0.91 -39.87 -4.92
N LEU A 72 -0.88 -38.55 -4.75
CA LEU A 72 0.01 -37.86 -3.79
C LEU A 72 -0.55 -37.85 -2.36
N ALA A 73 -1.85 -38.10 -2.16
CA ALA A 73 -2.49 -38.01 -0.85
C ALA A 73 -1.85 -38.94 0.21
N PRO A 74 -1.50 -40.20 -0.08
CA PRO A 74 -0.80 -41.06 0.89
C PRO A 74 0.58 -40.51 1.28
N VAL A 75 1.34 -40.01 0.31
CA VAL A 75 2.69 -39.44 0.54
C VAL A 75 2.60 -38.18 1.40
N VAL A 76 1.61 -37.31 1.14
CA VAL A 76 1.36 -36.10 1.94
C VAL A 76 0.88 -36.49 3.34
N SER A 77 0.02 -37.49 3.45
CA SER A 77 -0.48 -38.00 4.75
C SER A 77 0.66 -38.56 5.61
N GLN A 78 1.52 -39.40 5.03
CA GLN A 78 2.69 -39.94 5.72
C GLN A 78 3.63 -38.82 6.15
N ARG A 79 3.96 -37.90 5.24
CA ARG A 79 4.81 -36.73 5.55
C ARG A 79 4.25 -35.89 6.70
N ARG A 80 2.93 -35.68 6.76
CA ARG A 80 2.29 -34.98 7.87
C ARG A 80 2.43 -35.71 9.19
N GLN A 81 2.29 -37.03 9.19
CA GLN A 81 2.52 -37.85 10.38
C GLN A 81 3.98 -37.74 10.85
N ASP A 82 4.94 -37.81 9.93
CA ASP A 82 6.36 -37.65 10.26
C ASP A 82 6.69 -36.25 10.80
N VAL A 83 6.13 -35.18 10.19
CA VAL A 83 6.25 -33.81 10.70
C VAL A 83 5.63 -33.68 12.10
N ALA A 84 4.46 -34.28 12.34
CA ALA A 84 3.82 -34.26 13.65
C ALA A 84 4.65 -34.98 14.73
N ARG A 85 5.22 -36.15 14.39
CA ARG A 85 6.09 -36.92 15.29
C ARG A 85 7.35 -36.13 15.67
N LEU A 86 8.10 -35.67 14.67
CA LEU A 86 9.33 -34.90 14.91
C LEU A 86 9.06 -33.57 15.62
N HIS A 87 7.89 -32.96 15.37
CA HIS A 87 7.45 -31.77 16.11
C HIS A 87 7.16 -32.09 17.58
N ALA A 88 6.52 -33.21 17.89
CA ALA A 88 6.27 -33.65 19.27
C ALA A 88 7.57 -33.98 20.03
N GLU A 89 8.62 -34.41 19.33
CA GLU A 89 9.99 -34.57 19.86
C GLU A 89 10.70 -33.23 20.13
N GLY A 90 10.06 -32.10 19.83
CA GLY A 90 10.59 -30.76 20.11
C GLY A 90 11.46 -30.18 19.00
N LEU A 91 11.61 -30.85 17.86
CA LEU A 91 12.40 -30.32 16.74
C LEU A 91 11.72 -29.09 16.12
N HIS A 92 12.53 -28.12 15.70
CA HIS A 92 12.04 -26.94 14.97
C HIS A 92 11.98 -27.19 13.47
N ASP A 93 11.20 -26.39 12.74
CA ASP A 93 10.92 -26.56 11.30
C ASP A 93 12.18 -26.85 10.44
N ARG A 94 13.31 -26.20 10.74
CA ARG A 94 14.60 -26.45 10.03
C ARG A 94 15.21 -27.83 10.33
N ALA A 95 15.21 -28.29 11.58
CA ALA A 95 15.74 -29.62 11.92
C ALA A 95 14.84 -30.72 11.34
N ILE A 96 13.52 -30.53 11.39
CA ILE A 96 12.55 -31.42 10.74
C ILE A 96 12.82 -31.49 9.22
N ALA A 97 13.09 -30.34 8.58
CA ALA A 97 13.40 -30.28 7.15
C ALA A 97 14.67 -31.05 6.79
N GLU A 98 15.72 -30.92 7.61
CA GLU A 98 16.99 -31.65 7.47
C GLU A 98 16.78 -33.16 7.66
N VAL A 99 16.01 -33.59 8.67
CA VAL A 99 15.70 -35.01 8.93
C VAL A 99 14.88 -35.64 7.80
N LEU A 100 13.89 -34.92 7.27
CA LEU A 100 13.01 -35.43 6.22
C LEU A 100 13.56 -35.22 4.80
N GLY A 101 14.67 -34.49 4.65
CA GLY A 101 15.24 -34.15 3.33
C GLY A 101 14.32 -33.31 2.45
N ILE A 102 13.49 -32.43 3.04
CA ILE A 102 12.54 -31.57 2.32
C ILE A 102 12.79 -30.08 2.61
N ASP A 103 12.17 -29.19 1.83
CA ASP A 103 12.32 -27.74 2.05
C ASP A 103 11.65 -27.31 3.37
N ARG A 104 12.25 -26.34 4.06
CA ARG A 104 11.72 -25.80 5.31
C ARG A 104 10.33 -25.19 5.15
N LEU A 105 10.01 -24.60 4.00
CA LEU A 105 8.69 -24.04 3.72
C LEU A 105 7.63 -25.14 3.56
N ASP A 106 8.01 -26.32 3.09
CA ASP A 106 7.11 -27.47 3.03
C ASP A 106 6.77 -27.93 4.44
N VAL A 107 7.77 -28.10 5.31
CA VAL A 107 7.55 -28.42 6.74
C VAL A 107 6.64 -27.37 7.39
N GLN A 108 6.91 -26.07 7.15
CA GLN A 108 6.07 -25.00 7.68
C GLN A 108 4.62 -25.10 7.20
N SER A 109 4.42 -25.44 5.92
CA SER A 109 3.09 -25.58 5.33
C SER A 109 2.34 -26.78 5.90
N GLU A 110 3.01 -27.94 6.05
CA GLU A 110 2.44 -29.13 6.65
C GLU A 110 2.13 -28.92 8.14
N ARG A 111 3.04 -28.30 8.90
CA ARG A 111 2.82 -27.94 10.31
C ARG A 111 1.59 -27.02 10.48
N ARG A 112 1.42 -26.03 9.60
CA ARG A 112 0.23 -25.15 9.60
C ARG A 112 -1.05 -25.90 9.24
N ALA A 113 -1.00 -26.84 8.29
CA ALA A 113 -2.14 -27.68 7.96
C ALA A 113 -2.58 -28.54 9.16
N LEU A 114 -1.63 -28.96 9.99
CA LEU A 114 -1.86 -29.67 11.26
C LEU A 114 -2.21 -28.75 12.45
N LYS A 115 -2.22 -27.42 12.25
CA LYS A 115 -2.47 -26.40 13.29
C LYS A 115 -1.49 -26.46 14.47
N LEU A 116 -0.28 -26.98 14.26
CA LEU A 116 0.77 -27.02 15.28
C LEU A 116 1.51 -25.68 15.35
N LEU A 117 1.81 -25.18 16.55
CA LEU A 117 2.63 -23.98 16.75
C LEU A 117 4.11 -24.27 16.44
N ALA A 118 4.89 -23.26 16.07
CA ALA A 118 6.32 -23.47 15.78
C ALA A 118 7.08 -23.77 17.08
N ASN A 119 7.88 -24.84 17.09
CA ASN A 119 8.82 -25.05 18.19
C ASN A 119 9.90 -23.97 18.17
N PRO A 120 10.33 -23.48 19.35
CA PRO A 120 11.41 -22.50 19.41
C PRO A 120 12.69 -23.12 18.85
N SER A 121 13.35 -22.43 17.91
CA SER A 121 14.67 -22.85 17.48
C SER A 121 15.69 -22.54 18.58
N PRO A 122 16.53 -23.50 19.02
CA PRO A 122 17.52 -23.26 20.06
C PRO A 122 18.51 -22.18 19.61
N VAL A 123 18.92 -22.18 18.34
CA VAL A 123 19.82 -21.15 17.78
C VAL A 123 19.18 -19.76 17.80
N ALA A 124 17.88 -19.66 17.49
CA ALA A 124 17.17 -18.39 17.54
C ALA A 124 17.02 -17.86 18.98
N ASN A 125 16.90 -18.76 19.96
CA ASN A 125 16.88 -18.38 21.37
C ASN A 125 18.26 -17.95 21.86
N THR A 126 19.34 -18.66 21.55
CA THR A 126 20.68 -18.27 21.98
C THR A 126 21.08 -16.92 21.39
N ASP A 127 20.86 -16.70 20.09
CA ASP A 127 21.11 -15.41 19.46
C ASP A 127 20.21 -14.31 20.03
N ALA A 128 18.94 -14.59 20.29
CA ALA A 128 18.04 -13.59 20.86
C ALA A 128 18.42 -13.23 22.31
N VAL A 129 18.86 -14.21 23.10
CA VAL A 129 19.31 -14.03 24.49
C VAL A 129 20.64 -13.27 24.52
N LEU A 130 21.63 -13.65 23.70
CA LEU A 130 22.89 -12.92 23.57
C LEU A 130 22.66 -11.49 23.07
N ARG A 131 21.75 -11.33 22.10
CA ARG A 131 21.35 -10.02 21.58
C ARG A 131 20.68 -9.15 22.66
N ALA A 132 19.78 -9.74 23.44
CA ALA A 132 19.12 -9.08 24.56
C ALA A 132 20.15 -8.64 25.61
N ALA A 133 21.04 -9.53 26.03
CA ALA A 133 22.12 -9.23 26.97
C ALA A 133 23.02 -8.09 26.46
N ARG A 134 23.38 -8.10 25.17
CA ARG A 134 24.17 -7.03 24.55
C ARG A 134 23.44 -5.69 24.52
N ILE A 135 22.13 -5.68 24.25
CA ILE A 135 21.30 -4.47 24.31
C ILE A 135 21.30 -3.90 25.74
N VAL A 136 21.13 -4.74 26.76
CA VAL A 136 21.13 -4.33 28.17
C VAL A 136 22.49 -3.77 28.57
N ALA A 137 23.58 -4.48 28.28
CA ALA A 137 24.94 -4.03 28.61
C ALA A 137 25.29 -2.69 27.95
N MET A 138 24.90 -2.48 26.68
CA MET A 138 25.10 -1.19 26.01
C MET A 138 24.20 -0.07 26.58
N HIS A 139 23.00 -0.41 27.04
CA HIS A 139 22.12 0.57 27.68
C HIS A 139 22.68 1.02 29.04
N GLU A 140 23.17 0.06 29.84
CA GLU A 140 23.80 0.31 31.14
C GLU A 140 25.10 1.13 31.01
N SER A 141 25.86 0.93 29.93
CA SER A 141 27.03 1.77 29.62
C SER A 141 26.67 3.17 29.08
N GLY A 142 25.37 3.51 29.01
CA GLY A 142 24.90 4.82 28.59
C GLY A 142 24.90 5.04 27.07
N ALA A 143 25.06 3.99 26.26
CA ALA A 143 25.00 4.12 24.81
C ALA A 143 23.61 4.60 24.36
N ASN A 144 23.58 5.45 23.32
CA ASN A 144 22.34 5.94 22.77
C ASN A 144 21.67 4.89 21.86
N GLU A 145 20.36 5.06 21.61
CA GLU A 145 19.58 4.10 20.83
C GLU A 145 20.06 3.90 19.37
N LEU A 146 20.71 4.91 18.76
CA LEU A 146 21.27 4.78 17.41
C LEU A 146 22.50 3.87 17.42
N THR A 147 23.41 4.07 18.39
CA THR A 147 24.60 3.24 18.57
C THR A 147 24.22 1.80 18.86
N ILE A 148 23.27 1.58 19.79
CA ILE A 148 22.77 0.24 20.11
C ILE A 148 22.16 -0.42 18.85
N ALA A 149 21.33 0.31 18.10
CA ALA A 149 20.69 -0.22 16.90
C ALA A 149 21.72 -0.65 15.84
N ALA A 150 22.73 0.19 15.60
CA ALA A 150 23.79 -0.07 14.63
C ALA A 150 24.64 -1.28 15.05
N THR A 151 25.09 -1.34 16.31
CA THR A 151 25.94 -2.43 16.82
C THR A 151 25.21 -3.78 16.83
N VAL A 152 23.91 -3.77 17.13
CA VAL A 152 23.11 -5.00 17.21
C VAL A 152 22.53 -5.41 15.85
N GLY A 153 22.65 -4.57 14.83
CA GLY A 153 22.14 -4.84 13.48
C GLY A 153 20.61 -4.79 13.37
N LEU A 154 19.96 -3.95 14.19
CA LEU A 154 18.50 -3.82 14.21
C LEU A 154 18.04 -2.45 13.71
N SER A 155 16.85 -2.41 13.09
CA SER A 155 16.18 -1.13 12.85
C SER A 155 15.78 -0.47 14.18
N LEU A 156 15.84 0.86 14.26
CA LEU A 156 15.48 1.62 15.47
C LEU A 156 14.07 1.28 15.99
N ALA A 157 13.10 1.12 15.08
CA ALA A 157 11.74 0.77 15.43
C ALA A 157 11.65 -0.63 16.08
N TYR A 158 12.41 -1.59 15.56
CA TYR A 158 12.44 -2.95 16.09
C TYR A 158 13.21 -3.03 17.42
N LEU A 159 14.31 -2.28 17.54
CA LEU A 159 15.04 -2.14 18.81
C LEU A 159 14.13 -1.57 19.91
N ARG A 160 13.44 -0.45 19.65
CA ARG A 160 12.51 0.17 20.61
C ARG A 160 11.39 -0.77 21.03
N MET A 161 10.89 -1.57 20.09
CA MET A 161 9.88 -2.59 20.40
C MET A 161 10.43 -3.65 21.36
N ILE A 162 11.58 -4.26 21.04
CA ILE A 162 12.22 -5.27 21.90
C ILE A 162 12.53 -4.70 23.28
N ALA A 163 13.14 -3.52 23.33
CA ALA A 163 13.48 -2.84 24.57
C ALA A 163 12.25 -2.67 25.48
N ARG A 164 11.13 -2.23 24.92
CA ARG A 164 9.88 -2.02 25.67
C ARG A 164 9.18 -3.32 26.06
N THR A 165 9.01 -4.25 25.12
CA THR A 165 8.12 -5.41 25.31
C THR A 165 8.80 -6.61 25.93
N ARG A 166 10.12 -6.77 25.73
CA ARG A 166 10.87 -7.94 26.19
C ARG A 166 11.85 -7.62 27.30
N LEU A 167 12.47 -6.44 27.27
CA LEU A 167 13.53 -6.07 28.22
C LEU A 167 13.05 -5.12 29.32
N GLY A 168 11.90 -4.47 29.16
CA GLY A 168 11.39 -3.50 30.13
C GLY A 168 12.24 -2.22 30.26
N ILE A 169 13.16 -1.96 29.32
CA ILE A 169 14.08 -0.81 29.36
C ILE A 169 13.57 0.35 28.51
N VAL A 170 13.75 1.57 29.02
CA VAL A 170 13.46 2.81 28.29
C VAL A 170 14.77 3.34 27.71
N LEU A 171 14.98 3.08 26.42
CA LEU A 171 16.18 3.56 25.73
C LEU A 171 16.22 5.10 25.72
N ARG A 172 17.39 5.65 26.03
CA ARG A 172 17.63 7.10 25.98
C ARG A 172 17.47 7.56 24.52
N PRO A 173 16.47 8.42 24.22
CA PRO A 173 16.32 8.94 22.87
C PRO A 173 17.53 9.78 22.52
N VAL A 174 17.99 9.70 21.28
CA VAL A 174 18.94 10.71 20.80
C VAL A 174 18.16 12.00 20.73
N VAL A 175 18.46 12.92 21.65
CA VAL A 175 18.10 14.32 21.49
C VAL A 175 18.97 14.82 20.35
N THR A 176 18.57 14.52 19.12
CA THR A 176 18.98 15.35 18.02
C THR A 176 18.33 16.68 18.35
N GLU A 177 19.10 17.61 18.91
CA GLU A 177 18.83 19.02 18.76
C GLU A 177 18.87 19.28 17.25
N VAL A 178 17.77 18.94 16.59
CA VAL A 178 17.42 19.58 15.34
C VAL A 178 17.16 21.00 15.79
N VAL A 179 18.20 21.82 15.75
CA VAL A 179 18.09 23.27 15.68
C VAL A 179 17.23 23.51 14.46
N LYS A 180 15.91 23.49 14.66
CA LYS A 180 14.97 23.97 13.67
C LYS A 180 15.41 25.42 13.49
N PRO A 181 15.82 25.84 12.28
CA PRO A 181 16.13 27.25 12.06
C PRO A 181 14.94 28.03 12.60
N GLN A 182 15.19 28.98 13.51
CA GLN A 182 14.14 29.83 14.05
C GLN A 182 13.40 30.39 12.84
N LYS A 183 12.16 29.92 12.65
CA LYS A 183 11.32 30.44 11.59
C LYS A 183 11.09 31.89 11.96
N PRO A 184 11.53 32.87 11.16
CA PRO A 184 11.18 34.27 11.41
C PRO A 184 9.66 34.35 11.54
N ALA A 185 9.18 35.22 12.43
CA ALA A 185 7.75 35.42 12.66
C ALA A 185 7.03 35.50 11.30
N PRO A 186 5.90 34.79 11.10
CA PRO A 186 5.27 34.73 9.80
C PRO A 186 4.81 36.13 9.42
N LEU A 187 5.52 36.76 8.47
CA LEU A 187 5.00 37.88 7.71
C LEU A 187 3.60 37.48 7.21
N SER A 188 2.65 38.42 7.25
CA SER A 188 1.33 38.19 6.66
C SER A 188 1.52 37.67 5.24
N ARG A 189 0.65 36.76 4.78
CA ARG A 189 0.79 36.16 3.43
C ARG A 189 0.94 37.22 2.34
N GLN A 190 0.31 38.37 2.53
CA GLN A 190 0.40 39.54 1.65
C GLN A 190 1.77 40.22 1.73
N ALA A 191 2.32 40.47 2.91
CA ALA A 191 3.66 41.06 3.05
C ALA A 191 4.76 40.14 2.49
N ALA A 192 4.67 38.83 2.76
CA ALA A 192 5.58 37.84 2.18
C ALA A 192 5.46 37.76 0.65
N GLN A 193 4.26 37.99 0.11
CA GLN A 193 4.04 38.03 -1.34
C GLN A 193 4.56 39.32 -1.98
N ALA A 194 4.34 40.46 -1.36
CA ALA A 194 4.86 41.76 -1.82
C ALA A 194 6.39 41.75 -1.86
N LEU A 195 7.04 41.27 -0.79
CA LEU A 195 8.50 41.15 -0.72
C LEU A 195 9.05 40.21 -1.81
N ARG A 196 8.43 39.03 -2.01
CA ARG A 196 8.83 38.13 -3.09
C ARG A 196 8.69 38.77 -4.47
N ARG A 197 7.63 39.56 -4.71
CA ARG A 197 7.41 40.24 -5.99
C ARG A 197 8.41 41.35 -6.24
N SER A 198 8.79 42.13 -5.22
CA SER A 198 9.84 43.14 -5.34
C SER A 198 11.21 42.50 -5.59
N GLU A 199 11.53 41.40 -4.90
CA GLU A 199 12.77 40.65 -5.13
C GLU A 199 12.79 40.00 -6.54
N LEU A 200 11.66 39.47 -7.01
CA LEU A 200 11.51 38.95 -8.37
C LEU A 200 11.67 40.02 -9.45
N ALA A 201 11.19 41.24 -9.19
CA ALA A 201 11.35 42.36 -10.12
C ALA A 201 12.81 42.82 -10.22
N ALA A 202 13.54 42.80 -9.09
CA ALA A 202 14.97 43.15 -9.01
C ALA A 202 15.89 42.05 -9.57
N LEU A 203 15.46 40.79 -9.57
CA LEU A 203 16.22 39.71 -10.18
C LEU A 203 16.30 39.92 -11.70
N LYS A 204 17.53 39.77 -12.24
CA LYS A 204 17.74 39.51 -13.67
C LYS A 204 17.20 38.13 -14.00
N VAL A 205 15.87 38.06 -14.19
CA VAL A 205 15.12 36.82 -14.43
C VAL A 205 15.63 36.07 -15.67
N GLU A 206 16.34 36.76 -16.57
CA GLU A 206 16.95 36.22 -17.79
C GLU A 206 17.93 35.06 -17.53
N GLU A 207 18.51 34.95 -16.33
CA GLU A 207 19.52 33.92 -16.03
C GLU A 207 18.99 32.75 -15.17
N MET A 208 17.72 32.78 -14.73
CA MET A 208 17.18 31.76 -13.82
C MET A 208 15.89 31.14 -14.31
N THR A 209 15.84 29.81 -14.31
CA THR A 209 14.59 29.08 -14.57
C THR A 209 13.58 29.27 -13.44
N VAL A 210 12.29 29.22 -13.76
CA VAL A 210 11.17 29.23 -12.78
C VAL A 210 11.38 28.20 -11.65
N ALA A 211 12.03 27.08 -11.94
CA ALA A 211 12.36 26.07 -10.93
C ALA A 211 13.47 26.51 -9.96
N GLN A 212 14.53 27.16 -10.45
CA GLN A 212 15.60 27.70 -9.61
C GLN A 212 15.09 28.86 -8.76
N ILE A 213 14.24 29.71 -9.35
CA ILE A 213 13.55 30.78 -8.63
C ILE A 213 12.69 30.19 -7.50
N GLY A 214 11.90 29.15 -7.78
CA GLY A 214 11.08 28.48 -6.77
C GLY A 214 11.91 27.85 -5.64
N ALA A 215 13.04 27.24 -5.98
CA ALA A 215 13.99 26.72 -4.99
C ALA A 215 14.58 27.83 -4.11
N ARG A 216 14.97 28.96 -4.71
CA ARG A 216 15.53 30.11 -3.99
C ARG A 216 14.56 30.69 -2.97
N PHE A 217 13.29 30.84 -3.35
CA PHE A 217 12.26 31.41 -2.47
C PHE A 217 11.52 30.36 -1.60
N GLY A 218 11.87 29.07 -1.71
CA GLY A 218 11.18 27.99 -1.01
C GLY A 218 9.70 27.85 -1.39
N VAL A 219 9.31 28.26 -2.61
CA VAL A 219 7.93 28.24 -3.09
C VAL A 219 7.75 27.35 -4.33
N SER A 220 6.52 26.94 -4.58
CA SER A 220 6.20 26.11 -5.75
C SER A 220 6.39 26.88 -7.06
N ARG A 221 6.62 26.15 -8.17
CA ARG A 221 6.71 26.73 -9.52
C ARG A 221 5.45 27.51 -9.91
N VAL A 222 4.28 27.06 -9.44
CA VAL A 222 2.99 27.73 -9.69
C VAL A 222 2.95 29.08 -8.98
N THR A 223 3.44 29.15 -7.74
CA THR A 223 3.54 30.40 -6.97
C THR A 223 4.46 31.39 -7.66
N VAL A 224 5.63 30.95 -8.12
CA VAL A 224 6.56 31.79 -8.90
C VAL A 224 5.90 32.30 -10.19
N TRP A 225 5.17 31.43 -10.89
CA TRP A 225 4.49 31.82 -12.13
C TRP A 225 3.42 32.89 -11.89
N LEU A 226 2.64 32.76 -10.82
CA LEU A 226 1.64 33.75 -10.43
C LEU A 226 2.28 35.09 -10.03
N ASP A 227 3.41 35.05 -9.31
CA ASP A 227 4.12 36.26 -8.90
C ASP A 227 4.80 36.95 -10.12
N LEU A 228 5.36 36.19 -11.08
CA LEU A 228 5.88 36.74 -12.35
C LEU A 228 4.78 37.38 -13.21
N ARG A 229 3.62 36.73 -13.31
CA ARG A 229 2.46 37.27 -14.05
C ARG A 229 1.95 38.56 -13.41
N ALA A 230 1.93 38.62 -12.08
CA ALA A 230 1.47 39.79 -11.34
C ALA A 230 2.38 41.01 -11.50
N ILE A 231 3.68 40.81 -11.79
CA ILE A 231 4.63 41.90 -12.08
C ILE A 231 4.78 42.17 -13.59
N GLY A 232 3.87 41.64 -14.42
CA GLY A 232 3.86 41.91 -15.87
C GLY A 232 4.92 41.17 -16.68
N ARG A 233 5.60 40.16 -16.13
CA ARG A 233 6.59 39.35 -16.86
C ARG A 233 5.98 38.05 -17.38
N SER A 234 6.21 37.74 -18.65
CA SER A 234 5.70 36.49 -19.23
C SER A 234 6.63 35.33 -18.92
N ALA A 235 6.07 34.15 -18.60
CA ALA A 235 6.85 32.93 -18.46
C ALA A 235 7.47 32.45 -19.79
N ALA A 236 7.06 33.04 -20.92
CA ALA A 236 7.63 32.79 -22.23
C ALA A 236 9.01 33.46 -22.38
N ASP A 237 9.22 34.63 -21.77
CA ASP A 237 10.51 35.33 -21.76
C ASP A 237 11.59 34.50 -21.06
N VAL A 238 11.22 33.80 -19.99
CA VAL A 238 12.10 32.88 -19.24
C VAL A 238 12.39 31.57 -20.01
N ARG A 239 11.53 31.19 -20.97
CA ARG A 239 11.66 29.94 -21.74
C ARG A 239 12.45 30.09 -23.05
N LYS A 240 12.45 31.27 -23.68
CA LYS A 240 13.07 31.46 -25.01
C LYS A 240 14.59 31.30 -25.01
N GLN A 241 15.30 31.62 -23.90
CA GLN A 241 16.76 31.43 -23.82
C GLN A 241 17.20 30.02 -23.38
N THR A 242 16.31 29.20 -22.79
CA THR A 242 16.70 27.87 -22.28
C THR A 242 16.85 26.81 -23.37
N VAL A 243 16.32 27.03 -24.58
CA VAL A 243 16.43 26.07 -25.69
C VAL A 243 17.85 26.04 -26.27
N ALA A 244 18.65 27.10 -26.06
CA ALA A 244 20.00 27.20 -26.61
C ALA A 244 21.07 26.42 -25.82
N ARG A 245 20.78 25.93 -24.61
CA ARG A 245 21.80 25.29 -23.76
C ARG A 245 21.21 24.15 -22.94
N VAL A 246 21.77 22.95 -23.13
CA VAL A 246 21.68 21.75 -22.28
C VAL A 246 20.54 20.75 -22.59
N LYS A 247 20.86 19.77 -23.45
CA LYS A 247 20.32 18.40 -23.39
C LYS A 247 21.04 17.63 -22.27
N ALA A 248 20.39 17.44 -21.12
CA ALA A 248 20.76 16.42 -20.15
C ALA A 248 19.51 15.79 -19.50
N PRO A 249 19.49 14.48 -19.21
CA PRO A 249 18.28 13.78 -18.81
C PRO A 249 17.93 14.01 -17.33
N ARG A 250 16.62 14.18 -17.10
CA ARG A 250 15.99 14.63 -15.87
C ARG A 250 15.60 13.44 -14.98
N ALA A 251 15.99 13.46 -13.70
CA ALA A 251 15.51 12.51 -12.69
C ALA A 251 14.10 12.90 -12.19
N VAL A 252 13.21 11.90 -12.09
CA VAL A 252 11.83 12.04 -11.62
C VAL A 252 11.73 11.45 -10.22
N ALA A 253 11.43 12.28 -9.22
CA ALA A 253 11.16 11.86 -7.85
C ALA A 253 9.65 11.88 -7.56
N GLY A 254 9.14 10.76 -7.03
CA GLY A 254 7.79 10.69 -6.44
C GLY A 254 7.25 9.26 -6.29
N ARG A 255 7.17 8.78 -5.04
CA ARG A 255 6.31 7.67 -4.57
C ARG A 255 6.61 6.19 -4.96
N GLN A 256 7.85 5.81 -5.30
CA GLN A 256 8.22 4.40 -5.57
C GLN A 256 9.22 3.75 -4.57
N SER A 257 9.51 4.41 -3.43
CA SER A 257 10.75 4.20 -2.66
C SER A 257 11.04 2.80 -2.10
N ARG A 258 10.04 1.95 -1.83
CA ARG A 258 10.30 0.59 -1.29
C ARG A 258 10.67 -0.44 -2.36
N ALA A 259 9.99 -0.42 -3.51
CA ALA A 259 10.29 -1.34 -4.60
C ALA A 259 11.59 -0.95 -5.35
N THR A 260 11.91 0.34 -5.39
CA THR A 260 13.17 0.82 -5.97
C THR A 260 14.37 0.48 -5.08
N GLY A 261 14.23 0.49 -3.75
CA GLY A 261 15.30 0.09 -2.84
C GLY A 261 15.73 -1.37 -3.02
N VAL A 262 14.77 -2.30 -3.10
CA VAL A 262 15.07 -3.73 -3.33
C VAL A 262 15.73 -3.96 -4.70
N ARG A 263 15.26 -3.27 -5.75
CA ARG A 263 15.86 -3.37 -7.09
C ARG A 263 17.24 -2.74 -7.16
N ALA A 264 17.47 -1.61 -6.47
CA ALA A 264 18.77 -0.96 -6.39
C ALA A 264 19.78 -1.84 -5.63
N ALA A 265 19.38 -2.43 -4.50
CA ALA A 265 20.20 -3.36 -3.76
C ALA A 265 20.54 -4.63 -4.56
N ALA A 266 19.57 -5.18 -5.30
CA ALA A 266 19.81 -6.31 -6.20
C ALA A 266 20.80 -5.95 -7.32
N ARG A 267 20.68 -4.76 -7.91
CA ARG A 267 21.62 -4.26 -8.93
C ARG A 267 23.03 -4.03 -8.37
N ALA A 268 23.14 -3.48 -7.17
CA ALA A 268 24.42 -3.28 -6.49
C ALA A 268 25.11 -4.62 -6.23
N LYS A 269 24.36 -5.65 -5.79
CA LYS A 269 24.89 -7.02 -5.60
C LYS A 269 25.38 -7.64 -6.92
N VAL A 270 24.64 -7.48 -8.02
CA VAL A 270 25.07 -7.98 -9.34
C VAL A 270 26.32 -7.24 -9.83
N ALA A 271 26.41 -5.92 -9.60
CA ALA A 271 27.57 -5.13 -9.97
C ALA A 271 28.83 -5.55 -9.18
N ALA A 272 28.71 -5.71 -7.85
CA ALA A 272 29.80 -6.18 -7.00
C ALA A 272 30.30 -7.57 -7.43
N ARG A 273 29.36 -8.51 -7.65
CA ARG A 273 29.67 -9.86 -8.13
C ARG A 273 30.43 -9.85 -9.46
N ARG A 274 30.11 -8.93 -10.38
CA ARG A 274 30.80 -8.82 -11.67
C ARG A 274 32.22 -8.29 -11.54
N VAL A 275 32.48 -7.38 -10.61
CA VAL A 275 33.83 -6.90 -10.31
C VAL A 275 34.67 -8.04 -9.73
N GLU A 276 34.12 -8.79 -8.78
CA GLU A 276 34.80 -9.95 -8.18
C GLU A 276 35.03 -11.07 -9.21
N LEU A 277 34.06 -11.32 -10.09
CA LEU A 277 34.19 -12.30 -11.18
C LEU A 277 35.26 -11.85 -12.18
N ALA A 278 35.28 -10.57 -12.57
CA ALA A 278 36.31 -10.04 -13.46
C ALA A 278 37.71 -10.12 -12.84
N ALA A 279 37.85 -9.83 -11.54
CA ALA A 279 39.11 -9.95 -10.82
C ALA A 279 39.60 -11.41 -10.74
N MET A 280 38.69 -12.37 -10.50
CA MET A 280 39.02 -13.80 -10.53
C MET A 280 39.48 -14.23 -11.93
N ILE A 281 38.78 -13.80 -12.99
CA ILE A 281 39.17 -14.11 -14.37
C ILE A 281 40.55 -13.54 -14.69
N ALA A 282 40.83 -12.31 -14.28
CA ALA A 282 42.13 -11.66 -14.51
C ALA A 282 43.29 -12.32 -13.74
N GLY A 283 43.02 -12.97 -12.61
CA GLY A 283 44.01 -13.67 -11.80
C GLY A 283 44.26 -15.13 -12.21
N LEU A 284 43.60 -15.62 -13.26
CA LEU A 284 43.81 -16.97 -13.79
C LEU A 284 44.68 -16.89 -15.05
N ASP A 285 45.86 -17.53 -15.03
CA ASP A 285 46.73 -17.70 -16.22
C ASP A 285 46.19 -18.76 -17.20
N ARG A 286 44.92 -19.15 -17.07
CA ARG A 286 44.25 -20.16 -17.88
C ARG A 286 42.79 -19.79 -18.12
N ALA A 287 42.19 -20.39 -19.14
CA ALA A 287 40.77 -20.23 -19.39
C ALA A 287 39.92 -20.70 -18.18
N VAL A 288 38.86 -19.96 -17.90
CA VAL A 288 37.88 -20.26 -16.85
C VAL A 288 37.17 -21.57 -17.20
N CYS A 289 37.21 -22.55 -16.31
CA CYS A 289 36.53 -23.81 -16.49
C CYS A 289 35.23 -23.89 -15.66
N ALA A 290 34.44 -24.94 -15.87
CA ALA A 290 33.17 -25.13 -15.15
C ALA A 290 33.36 -25.26 -13.63
N ALA A 291 34.50 -25.80 -13.18
CA ALA A 291 34.81 -25.95 -11.75
C ALA A 291 35.05 -24.59 -11.07
N ASP A 292 35.74 -23.66 -11.74
CA ASP A 292 35.98 -22.30 -11.24
C ASP A 292 34.64 -21.55 -11.03
N LEU A 293 33.73 -21.67 -12.02
CA LEU A 293 32.40 -21.08 -11.94
C LEU A 293 31.53 -21.73 -10.87
N ALA A 294 31.65 -23.04 -10.65
CA ALA A 294 30.92 -23.73 -9.59
C ALA A 294 31.41 -23.30 -8.19
N GLY A 295 32.73 -23.13 -8.03
CA GLY A 295 33.33 -22.60 -6.81
C GLY A 295 32.85 -21.17 -6.51
N PHE A 296 32.89 -20.29 -7.51
CA PHE A 296 32.43 -18.91 -7.38
C PHE A 296 30.91 -18.82 -7.14
N ALA A 297 30.12 -19.66 -7.81
CA ALA A 297 28.67 -19.77 -7.60
C ALA A 297 28.32 -20.08 -6.15
N LYS A 298 29.07 -21.00 -5.53
CA LYS A 298 28.91 -21.40 -4.13
C LYS A 298 29.22 -20.24 -3.17
N VAL A 299 30.29 -19.47 -3.41
CA VAL A 299 30.68 -18.32 -2.58
C VAL A 299 29.64 -17.19 -2.65
N HIS A 300 29.12 -16.89 -3.84
CA HIS A 300 28.21 -15.75 -4.04
C HIS A 300 26.72 -16.12 -3.97
N GLY A 301 26.38 -17.36 -3.63
CA GLY A 301 24.99 -17.84 -3.57
C GLY A 301 24.24 -17.62 -4.88
N SER A 302 24.91 -17.86 -6.01
CA SER A 302 24.40 -17.60 -7.36
C SER A 302 24.42 -18.86 -8.21
N SER A 303 23.58 -18.93 -9.25
CA SER A 303 23.60 -20.08 -10.16
C SER A 303 24.73 -19.96 -11.18
N VAL A 304 25.30 -21.09 -11.61
CA VAL A 304 26.30 -21.14 -12.70
C VAL A 304 25.78 -20.48 -13.97
N ARG A 305 24.47 -20.57 -14.25
CA ARG A 305 23.82 -19.87 -15.37
C ARG A 305 23.94 -18.35 -15.26
N ALA A 306 23.63 -17.79 -14.09
CA ALA A 306 23.75 -16.35 -13.85
C ALA A 306 25.19 -15.83 -13.98
N LEU A 307 26.18 -16.66 -13.60
CA LEU A 307 27.59 -16.32 -13.79
C LEU A 307 28.01 -16.36 -15.25
N ARG A 308 27.52 -17.33 -16.05
CA ARG A 308 27.73 -17.33 -17.50
C ARG A 308 27.16 -16.07 -18.15
N ASP A 309 25.96 -15.66 -17.75
CA ASP A 309 25.35 -14.41 -18.24
C ASP A 309 26.17 -13.17 -17.83
N ASP A 310 26.75 -13.18 -16.62
CA ASP A 310 27.65 -12.14 -16.15
C ASP A 310 28.98 -12.11 -16.92
N MET A 311 29.57 -13.27 -17.25
CA MET A 311 30.77 -13.36 -18.09
C MET A 311 30.54 -12.78 -19.49
N VAL A 312 29.43 -13.15 -20.13
CA VAL A 312 29.04 -12.62 -21.44
C VAL A 312 28.87 -11.09 -21.37
N ALA A 313 28.32 -10.58 -20.27
CA ALA A 313 28.15 -9.16 -20.04
C ALA A 313 29.47 -8.42 -19.75
N ILE A 314 30.48 -9.08 -19.16
CA ILE A 314 31.83 -8.53 -18.95
C ILE A 314 32.58 -8.45 -20.28
N SER A 315 32.39 -9.41 -21.18
CA SER A 315 33.04 -9.44 -22.50
C SER A 315 32.44 -8.49 -23.55
N GLN A 316 31.32 -7.82 -23.24
CA GLN A 316 30.68 -6.86 -24.15
C GLN A 316 30.69 -5.43 -23.56
N PRO A 317 30.97 -4.38 -24.34
CA PRO A 317 30.89 -3.01 -23.85
C PRO A 317 29.45 -2.68 -23.43
N TRP A 318 29.30 -2.16 -22.21
CA TRP A 318 28.01 -1.89 -21.57
C TRP A 318 27.15 -0.90 -22.37
N PRO A 319 26.02 -1.28 -22.98
CA PRO A 319 25.09 -0.30 -23.51
C PRO A 319 24.44 0.44 -22.33
N LYS A 320 24.62 1.77 -22.26
CA LYS A 320 23.72 2.62 -21.46
C LYS A 320 22.29 2.31 -21.93
N PRO A 321 21.35 1.94 -21.05
CA PRO A 321 19.99 1.67 -21.50
C PRO A 321 19.36 2.98 -21.93
N ALA A 322 19.40 3.28 -23.23
CA ALA A 322 18.39 4.12 -23.85
C ALA A 322 17.05 3.48 -23.48
N GLY A 323 16.24 4.17 -22.69
CA GLY A 323 14.97 3.64 -22.21
C GLY A 323 14.21 3.06 -23.39
N ASN A 324 13.87 1.76 -23.31
CA ASN A 324 13.32 1.01 -24.44
C ASN A 324 12.25 1.85 -25.17
N PRO A 325 12.54 2.36 -26.39
CA PRO A 325 11.67 3.30 -27.07
C PRO A 325 10.30 2.70 -27.39
N VAL A 326 10.23 1.36 -27.51
CA VAL A 326 8.98 0.61 -27.65
C VAL A 326 8.17 0.67 -26.36
N ALA A 327 8.80 0.49 -25.20
CA ALA A 327 8.12 0.59 -23.90
C ALA A 327 7.68 2.03 -23.55
N ALA A 328 8.38 3.05 -24.07
CA ALA A 328 7.98 4.45 -23.94
C ALA A 328 6.77 4.77 -24.84
N ARG A 329 6.80 4.36 -26.11
CA ARG A 329 5.67 4.52 -27.05
C ARG A 329 4.43 3.77 -26.58
N HIS A 330 4.58 2.55 -26.07
CA HIS A 330 3.48 1.76 -25.53
C HIS A 330 2.83 2.41 -24.30
N ARG A 331 3.65 2.96 -23.37
CA ARG A 331 3.14 3.71 -22.21
C ARG A 331 2.43 5.00 -22.60
N GLY A 332 2.94 5.72 -23.61
CA GLY A 332 2.27 6.90 -24.16
C GLY A 332 0.88 6.57 -24.71
N ARG A 333 0.76 5.51 -25.52
CA ARG A 333 -0.52 5.04 -26.06
C ARG A 333 -1.50 4.60 -24.98
N LEU A 334 -1.05 3.84 -23.98
CA LEU A 334 -1.90 3.42 -22.86
C LEU A 334 -2.42 4.62 -22.02
N ASN A 335 -1.59 5.64 -21.83
CA ASN A 335 -2.00 6.84 -21.10
C ASN A 335 -3.01 7.67 -21.91
N ALA A 336 -2.79 7.84 -23.22
CA ALA A 336 -3.73 8.53 -24.09
C ALA A 336 -5.10 7.83 -24.14
N ALA A 337 -5.11 6.50 -24.31
CA ALA A 337 -6.35 5.71 -24.28
C ALA A 337 -7.07 5.79 -22.92
N ARG A 338 -6.32 5.87 -21.81
CA ARG A 338 -6.88 6.09 -20.47
C ARG A 338 -7.49 7.48 -20.32
N THR A 339 -6.83 8.52 -20.81
CA THR A 339 -7.35 9.90 -20.78
C THR A 339 -8.63 10.01 -21.61
N ALA A 340 -8.61 9.54 -22.86
CA ALA A 340 -9.78 9.56 -23.74
C ALA A 340 -10.98 8.81 -23.15
N ARG A 341 -10.73 7.63 -22.54
CA ARG A 341 -11.79 6.89 -21.85
C ARG A 341 -12.38 7.65 -20.66
N ARG A 342 -11.57 8.37 -19.89
CA ARG A 342 -12.05 9.19 -18.77
C ARG A 342 -12.89 10.38 -19.24
N GLU A 343 -12.52 10.99 -20.35
CA GLU A 343 -13.30 12.06 -20.98
C GLU A 343 -14.67 11.54 -21.45
N LEU A 344 -14.72 10.34 -22.05
CA LEU A 344 -15.98 9.68 -22.40
C LEU A 344 -16.84 9.35 -21.17
N LEU A 345 -16.24 8.76 -20.12
CA LEU A 345 -16.97 8.46 -18.88
C LEU A 345 -17.46 9.72 -18.14
N ALA A 346 -16.85 10.89 -18.39
CA ALA A 346 -17.31 12.15 -17.83
C ALA A 346 -18.59 12.66 -18.50
N THR A 347 -18.83 12.32 -19.77
CA THR A 347 -20.03 12.76 -20.52
C THR A 347 -21.19 11.77 -20.46
N TRP A 348 -20.93 10.50 -20.13
CA TRP A 348 -21.98 9.48 -20.09
C TRP A 348 -22.87 9.58 -18.83
N PRO A 349 -24.12 9.09 -18.90
CA PRO A 349 -25.00 8.95 -17.74
C PRO A 349 -24.58 7.73 -16.91
N VAL A 350 -23.42 7.78 -16.27
CA VAL A 350 -22.85 6.63 -15.55
C VAL A 350 -23.73 6.19 -14.37
N GLU A 351 -24.60 7.06 -13.87
CA GLU A 351 -25.54 6.78 -12.77
C GLU A 351 -26.63 5.78 -13.17
N THR A 352 -26.94 5.65 -14.46
CA THR A 352 -27.95 4.71 -14.98
C THR A 352 -27.33 3.45 -15.58
N LEU A 353 -26.03 3.46 -15.83
CA LEU A 353 -25.30 2.34 -16.47
C LEU A 353 -24.49 1.55 -15.44
N THR A 354 -24.49 0.23 -15.59
CA THR A 354 -23.71 -0.67 -14.74
C THR A 354 -22.22 -0.61 -15.10
N VAL A 355 -21.34 -0.98 -14.15
CA VAL A 355 -19.90 -1.10 -14.44
C VAL A 355 -19.62 -2.08 -15.59
N ALA A 356 -20.39 -3.15 -15.70
CA ALA A 356 -20.27 -4.15 -16.77
C ALA A 356 -20.65 -3.56 -18.13
N GLU A 357 -21.73 -2.78 -18.21
CA GLU A 357 -22.13 -2.09 -19.45
C GLU A 357 -21.11 -1.04 -19.87
N LEU A 358 -20.61 -0.25 -18.91
CA LEU A 358 -19.54 0.72 -19.15
C LEU A 358 -18.26 0.04 -19.63
N ALA A 359 -17.92 -1.12 -19.05
CA ALA A 359 -16.76 -1.92 -19.41
C ALA A 359 -16.88 -2.46 -20.84
N ALA A 360 -18.04 -3.03 -21.18
CA ALA A 360 -18.35 -3.51 -22.52
C ALA A 360 -18.28 -2.38 -23.56
N ARG A 361 -18.92 -1.23 -23.29
CA ARG A 361 -18.91 -0.08 -24.22
C ARG A 361 -17.52 0.54 -24.41
N CYS A 362 -16.67 0.49 -23.39
CA CYS A 362 -15.29 1.01 -23.46
C CYS A 362 -14.26 -0.03 -23.92
N GLY A 363 -14.64 -1.29 -24.16
CA GLY A 363 -13.72 -2.36 -24.53
C GLY A 363 -12.64 -2.64 -23.48
N VAL A 364 -12.97 -2.48 -22.20
CA VAL A 364 -12.02 -2.70 -21.08
C VAL A 364 -12.65 -3.52 -19.97
N THR A 365 -11.83 -4.01 -19.05
CA THR A 365 -12.29 -4.75 -17.87
C THR A 365 -13.03 -3.87 -16.85
N GLU A 366 -13.98 -4.43 -16.11
CA GLU A 366 -14.70 -3.73 -15.03
C GLU A 366 -13.79 -3.05 -13.98
N PRO A 367 -12.69 -3.67 -13.49
CA PRO A 367 -11.76 -3.00 -12.58
C PRO A 367 -11.13 -1.74 -13.16
N THR A 368 -10.92 -1.71 -14.49
CA THR A 368 -10.36 -0.55 -15.18
C THR A 368 -11.35 0.62 -15.17
N ILE A 369 -12.62 0.34 -15.46
CA ILE A 369 -13.71 1.33 -15.35
C ILE A 369 -13.86 1.82 -13.92
N CYS A 370 -13.86 0.94 -12.91
CA CYS A 370 -13.91 1.34 -11.51
C CYS A 370 -12.76 2.31 -11.16
N SER A 371 -11.54 2.00 -11.60
CA SER A 371 -10.39 2.88 -11.37
C SER A 371 -10.51 4.23 -12.08
N ASP A 372 -11.09 4.26 -13.27
CA ASP A 372 -11.26 5.49 -14.04
C ASP A 372 -12.40 6.36 -13.51
N LEU A 373 -13.53 5.76 -13.13
CA LEU A 373 -14.64 6.42 -12.43
C LEU A 373 -14.18 7.03 -11.10
N GLN A 374 -13.39 6.29 -10.31
CA GLN A 374 -12.80 6.80 -9.07
C GLN A 374 -11.87 7.99 -9.34
N ALA A 375 -11.09 7.96 -10.43
CA ALA A 375 -10.18 9.04 -10.77
C ALA A 375 -10.90 10.32 -11.20
N ILE A 376 -12.10 10.21 -11.79
CA ILE A 376 -12.95 11.36 -12.16
C ILE A 376 -13.99 11.71 -11.08
N GLY A 377 -13.97 11.04 -9.93
CA GLY A 377 -14.89 11.32 -8.82
C GLY A 377 -16.34 10.90 -9.07
N ARG A 378 -16.61 10.03 -10.03
CA ARG A 378 -17.96 9.51 -10.33
C ARG A 378 -18.13 8.08 -9.83
N ARG A 379 -19.39 7.64 -9.73
CA ARG A 379 -19.76 6.26 -9.38
C ARG A 379 -20.80 5.77 -10.37
N ALA A 380 -20.59 4.58 -10.93
CA ALA A 380 -21.57 3.93 -11.78
C ALA A 380 -22.77 3.44 -10.97
N ALA A 381 -23.86 3.09 -11.65
CA ALA A 381 -24.96 2.35 -11.05
C ALA A 381 -24.41 1.07 -10.41
N VAL A 382 -24.51 0.97 -9.08
CA VAL A 382 -24.09 -0.23 -8.36
C VAL A 382 -25.20 -1.26 -8.51
N VAL A 383 -25.19 -2.00 -9.61
CA VAL A 383 -25.96 -3.23 -9.63
C VAL A 383 -25.15 -4.25 -8.84
N THR A 384 -25.74 -4.72 -7.75
CA THR A 384 -25.16 -5.75 -6.89
C THR A 384 -25.28 -7.12 -7.59
N ASN A 385 -24.87 -7.20 -8.86
CA ASN A 385 -25.07 -8.34 -9.76
C ASN A 385 -24.10 -9.50 -9.53
N CYS A 386 -23.07 -9.31 -8.70
CA CYS A 386 -22.25 -10.44 -8.25
C CYS A 386 -22.96 -11.34 -7.23
N MET A 387 -24.18 -10.98 -6.81
CA MET A 387 -25.02 -11.81 -5.94
C MET A 387 -26.14 -12.47 -6.73
N GLY A 388 -26.10 -13.80 -6.82
CA GLY A 388 -27.20 -14.60 -7.37
C GLY A 388 -28.52 -14.32 -6.65
N PRO A 389 -29.69 -14.61 -7.26
CA PRO A 389 -31.01 -14.24 -6.73
C PRO A 389 -31.21 -14.65 -5.27
N ARG A 390 -30.76 -15.86 -4.90
CA ARG A 390 -30.82 -16.37 -3.52
C ARG A 390 -30.02 -15.52 -2.53
N MET A 391 -28.83 -15.06 -2.92
CA MET A 391 -27.98 -14.25 -2.06
C MET A 391 -28.50 -12.82 -1.93
N ARG A 392 -29.14 -12.29 -2.99
CA ARG A 392 -29.88 -11.01 -2.92
C ARG A 392 -31.04 -11.09 -1.91
N ALA A 393 -31.89 -12.11 -2.01
CA ALA A 393 -32.98 -12.33 -1.07
C ALA A 393 -32.48 -12.45 0.38
N GLN A 394 -31.35 -13.13 0.61
CA GLN A 394 -30.74 -13.21 1.95
C GLN A 394 -30.22 -11.85 2.46
N VAL A 395 -29.64 -11.03 1.58
CA VAL A 395 -29.17 -9.69 1.97
C VAL A 395 -30.34 -8.76 2.27
N GLU A 396 -31.42 -8.86 1.50
CA GLU A 396 -32.66 -8.10 1.74
C GLU A 396 -33.34 -8.51 3.04
N ALA A 397 -33.46 -9.82 3.31
CA ALA A 397 -33.98 -10.33 4.58
C ALA A 397 -33.15 -9.84 5.78
N ARG A 398 -31.81 -9.84 5.67
CA ARG A 398 -30.92 -9.28 6.71
C ARG A 398 -31.10 -7.78 6.89
N ARG A 399 -31.31 -7.04 5.80
CA ARG A 399 -31.54 -5.59 5.85
C ARG A 399 -32.87 -5.28 6.54
N ALA A 400 -33.93 -6.02 6.22
CA ALA A 400 -35.22 -5.88 6.90
C ALA A 400 -35.08 -6.12 8.41
N GLN A 401 -34.44 -7.23 8.81
CA GLN A 401 -34.18 -7.53 10.22
C GLN A 401 -33.37 -6.43 10.93
N ILE A 402 -32.35 -5.86 10.27
CA ILE A 402 -31.55 -4.75 10.82
C ILE A 402 -32.38 -3.46 10.95
N ALA A 403 -33.28 -3.19 9.99
CA ALA A 403 -34.18 -2.05 10.05
C ALA A 403 -35.15 -2.15 11.23
N ASP A 404 -35.73 -3.33 11.46
CA ASP A 404 -36.63 -3.59 12.60
C ASP A 404 -35.91 -3.42 13.95
N LEU A 405 -34.68 -3.93 14.06
CA LEU A 405 -33.88 -3.74 15.27
C LEU A 405 -33.48 -2.26 15.47
N HIS A 406 -33.26 -1.51 14.38
CA HIS A 406 -32.93 -0.08 14.47
C HIS A 406 -34.15 0.76 14.88
N SER A 407 -35.34 0.47 14.35
CA SER A 407 -36.58 1.14 14.73
C SER A 407 -36.98 0.86 16.19
N ALA A 408 -36.66 -0.33 16.69
CA ALA A 408 -36.79 -0.69 18.11
C ALA A 408 -35.78 0.05 19.04
N GLY A 409 -34.86 0.85 18.48
CA GLY A 409 -33.91 1.66 19.26
C GLY A 409 -32.63 0.91 19.66
N ASN A 410 -32.39 -0.30 19.14
CA ASN A 410 -31.23 -1.10 19.52
C ASN A 410 -29.92 -0.41 19.11
N THR A 411 -28.88 -0.62 19.91
CA THR A 411 -27.53 -0.15 19.59
C THR A 411 -26.85 -1.06 18.56
N LEU A 412 -25.77 -0.60 17.92
CA LEU A 412 -24.97 -1.43 16.99
C LEU A 412 -24.49 -2.74 17.62
N SER A 413 -24.23 -2.76 18.93
CA SER A 413 -23.77 -3.97 19.62
C SER A 413 -24.91 -4.98 19.82
N GLU A 414 -26.11 -4.51 20.11
CA GLU A 414 -27.30 -5.35 20.24
C GLU A 414 -27.72 -5.91 18.88
N MET A 415 -27.75 -5.08 17.83
CA MET A 415 -28.01 -5.54 16.46
C MET A 415 -27.01 -6.61 16.02
N ARG A 416 -25.73 -6.44 16.37
CA ARG A 416 -24.67 -7.43 16.11
C ARG A 416 -24.96 -8.75 16.82
N ALA A 417 -25.33 -8.70 18.09
CA ALA A 417 -25.65 -9.90 18.87
C ALA A 417 -26.88 -10.63 18.31
N ALA A 418 -27.93 -9.89 17.92
CA ALA A 418 -29.17 -10.46 17.39
C ALA A 418 -29.02 -11.06 15.98
N THR A 419 -28.23 -10.43 15.11
CA THR A 419 -28.08 -10.87 13.70
C THR A 419 -26.92 -11.85 13.49
N GLY A 420 -26.02 -12.00 14.47
CA GLY A 420 -24.77 -12.75 14.32
C GLY A 420 -23.77 -12.14 13.34
N LEU A 421 -24.03 -10.93 12.82
CA LEU A 421 -23.16 -10.24 11.87
C LEU A 421 -22.03 -9.49 12.59
N SER A 422 -20.95 -9.18 11.89
CA SER A 422 -19.93 -8.28 12.44
C SER A 422 -20.44 -6.84 12.55
N THR A 423 -19.88 -6.05 13.48
CA THR A 423 -20.25 -4.62 13.65
C THR A 423 -20.10 -3.82 12.35
N ASN A 424 -19.06 -4.09 11.57
CA ASN A 424 -18.85 -3.45 10.26
C ASN A 424 -19.92 -3.85 9.24
N ALA A 425 -20.35 -5.12 9.25
CA ALA A 425 -21.42 -5.58 8.35
C ALA A 425 -22.74 -4.88 8.68
N VAL A 426 -23.13 -4.83 9.97
CA VAL A 426 -24.33 -4.11 10.42
C VAL A 426 -24.26 -2.63 10.02
N ALA A 427 -23.12 -1.98 10.24
CA ALA A 427 -22.93 -0.58 9.84
C ALA A 427 -23.07 -0.35 8.33
N ARG A 428 -22.60 -1.28 7.49
CA ARG A 428 -22.76 -1.21 6.03
C ARG A 428 -24.21 -1.44 5.59
N HIS A 429 -24.94 -2.33 6.26
CA HIS A 429 -26.37 -2.53 5.99
C HIS A 429 -27.20 -1.31 6.37
N LEU A 430 -26.95 -0.70 7.54
CA LEU A 430 -27.58 0.56 7.95
C LEU A 430 -27.29 1.68 6.94
N ALA A 431 -26.03 1.85 6.53
CA ALA A 431 -25.66 2.84 5.53
C ALA A 431 -26.35 2.60 4.16
N ALA A 432 -26.51 1.33 3.76
CA ALA A 432 -27.24 0.98 2.54
C ALA A 432 -28.75 1.25 2.64
N LEU A 433 -29.31 1.30 3.84
CA LEU A 433 -30.69 1.67 4.14
C LEU A 433 -30.88 3.18 4.36
N GLY A 434 -29.80 3.98 4.32
CA GLY A 434 -29.86 5.41 4.65
C GLY A 434 -30.04 5.70 6.15
N LEU A 435 -29.83 4.69 7.01
CA LEU A 435 -30.01 4.82 8.47
C LEU A 435 -28.67 5.11 9.16
N VAL A 436 -28.71 5.99 10.17
CA VAL A 436 -27.57 6.26 11.04
C VAL A 436 -27.74 5.47 12.33
N ALA A 437 -26.74 4.67 12.67
CA ALA A 437 -26.73 3.91 13.92
C ALA A 437 -26.98 4.83 15.14
N HIS A 438 -27.86 4.38 16.04
CA HIS A 438 -28.03 4.99 17.36
C HIS A 438 -26.69 4.97 18.10
N ARG A 439 -26.00 6.10 18.09
CA ARG A 439 -24.84 6.30 18.94
C ARG A 439 -25.37 6.72 20.30
N LYS A 440 -25.44 5.77 21.24
CA LYS A 440 -25.34 6.15 22.65
C LYS A 440 -24.08 7.03 22.75
N LYS A 441 -24.20 8.27 23.25
CA LYS A 441 -23.07 9.18 23.56
C LYS A 441 -22.15 8.64 24.67
N VAL A 442 -22.06 7.32 24.79
CA VAL A 442 -21.18 6.64 25.72
C VAL A 442 -20.00 6.18 24.89
N ASN A 443 -18.86 6.84 25.07
CA ASN A 443 -17.59 6.42 24.49
C ASN A 443 -17.41 4.92 24.81
N PRO A 444 -17.34 4.01 23.81
CA PRO A 444 -17.32 2.55 24.05
C PRO A 444 -16.15 2.09 24.91
N TRP A 445 -15.11 2.91 25.01
CA TRP A 445 -13.96 2.71 25.88
C TRP A 445 -14.26 2.93 27.37
N ILE A 446 -15.26 3.76 27.69
CA ILE A 446 -15.66 4.04 29.09
C ILE A 446 -16.56 2.92 29.63
N GLY A 447 -17.35 2.26 28.77
CA GLY A 447 -18.27 1.19 29.20
C GLY A 447 -17.66 -0.21 29.34
N ARG A 448 -16.43 -0.45 28.83
CA ARG A 448 -15.76 -1.76 28.91
C ARG A 448 -14.73 -1.90 30.01
N THR A 449 -14.27 -0.79 30.59
CA THR A 449 -13.57 -0.83 31.86
C THR A 449 -14.63 -0.77 32.95
N GLY A 450 -14.78 -1.85 33.71
CA GLY A 450 -15.23 -1.70 35.11
C GLY A 450 -14.50 -0.49 35.70
N GLY A 451 -15.22 0.34 36.43
CA GLY A 451 -14.85 1.74 36.74
C GLY A 451 -13.35 1.96 36.92
N THR A 452 -12.84 3.10 36.43
CA THR A 452 -11.44 3.52 36.52
C THR A 452 -10.78 2.92 37.77
N PRO A 453 -9.77 2.04 37.64
CA PRO A 453 -9.22 1.31 38.77
C PRO A 453 -8.97 2.26 39.95
N PRO A 454 -9.27 1.87 41.21
CA PRO A 454 -9.25 2.79 42.35
C PRO A 454 -7.94 3.61 42.43
N ALA A 455 -6.81 2.98 42.11
CA ALA A 455 -5.51 3.63 42.05
C ALA A 455 -5.39 4.72 40.95
N VAL A 456 -5.97 4.48 39.77
CA VAL A 456 -5.99 5.44 38.67
C VAL A 456 -6.95 6.59 38.99
N LYS A 457 -8.11 6.30 39.61
CA LYS A 457 -9.05 7.32 40.08
C LYS A 457 -8.39 8.22 41.14
N ALA A 458 -7.76 7.62 42.16
CA ALA A 458 -7.03 8.38 43.18
C ALA A 458 -5.92 9.26 42.59
N LYS A 459 -5.19 8.78 41.58
CA LYS A 459 -4.19 9.59 40.86
C LYS A 459 -4.82 10.76 40.11
N GLN A 460 -5.95 10.53 39.45
CA GLN A 460 -6.70 11.59 38.75
C GLN A 460 -7.27 12.63 39.72
N ASP A 461 -7.74 12.20 40.88
CA ASP A 461 -8.31 13.09 41.90
C ASP A 461 -7.22 13.95 42.56
N ARG A 462 -6.03 13.38 42.85
CA ARG A 462 -4.85 14.15 43.29
C ARG A 462 -4.43 15.19 42.26
N ALA A 463 -4.38 14.81 40.97
CA ALA A 463 -4.05 15.74 39.89
C ALA A 463 -5.10 16.87 39.77
N ARG A 464 -6.38 16.56 39.95
CA ARG A 464 -7.47 17.56 39.94
C ARG A 464 -7.35 18.54 41.11
N ALA A 465 -7.12 18.05 42.32
CA ALA A 465 -6.95 18.89 43.50
C ALA A 465 -5.79 19.88 43.32
N LEU A 466 -4.62 19.38 42.90
CA LEU A 466 -3.45 20.23 42.65
C LEU A 466 -3.71 21.25 41.52
N LEU A 467 -4.33 20.84 40.42
CA LEU A 467 -4.67 21.76 39.33
C LEU A 467 -5.69 22.83 39.75
N ALA A 468 -6.64 22.50 40.62
CA ALA A 468 -7.61 23.46 41.15
C ALA A 468 -6.93 24.51 42.05
N GLU A 469 -6.04 24.07 42.95
CA GLU A 469 -5.25 24.95 43.82
C GLU A 469 -4.36 25.90 43.00
N MET A 470 -3.58 25.34 42.06
CA MET A 470 -2.75 26.15 41.16
C MET A 470 -3.60 27.15 40.37
N ARG A 471 -4.82 26.76 39.98
CA ARG A 471 -5.72 27.63 39.23
C ARG A 471 -6.26 28.78 40.06
N ALA A 472 -6.62 28.52 41.31
CA ALA A 472 -7.03 29.54 42.27
C ALA A 472 -5.88 30.53 42.57
N ALA A 473 -4.64 30.04 42.60
CA ALA A 473 -3.43 30.86 42.72
C ALA A 473 -3.05 31.63 41.42
N GLY A 474 -3.90 31.60 40.39
CA GLY A 474 -3.67 32.32 39.13
C GLY A 474 -2.61 31.69 38.22
N ALA A 475 -2.20 30.45 38.46
CA ALA A 475 -1.17 29.79 37.65
C ALA A 475 -1.61 29.68 36.18
N THR A 476 -0.65 29.87 35.30
CA THR A 476 -0.83 29.74 33.86
C THR A 476 -0.80 28.27 33.43
N TYR A 477 -1.36 27.97 32.25
CA TYR A 477 -1.34 26.62 31.68
C TYR A 477 0.06 25.99 31.60
N PRO A 478 1.11 26.72 31.16
CA PRO A 478 2.48 26.20 31.16
C PRO A 478 3.00 25.83 32.55
N GLN A 479 2.72 26.63 33.58
CA GLN A 479 3.12 26.35 34.96
C GLN A 479 2.44 25.08 35.49
N MET A 480 1.14 24.92 35.24
CA MET A 480 0.40 23.70 35.58
C MET A 480 0.96 22.44 34.91
N VAL A 481 1.36 22.54 33.63
CA VAL A 481 2.00 21.43 32.90
C VAL A 481 3.36 21.08 33.51
N ALA A 482 4.18 22.09 33.82
CA ALA A 482 5.49 21.87 34.42
C ALA A 482 5.40 21.23 35.82
N ALA A 483 4.49 21.71 36.67
CA ALA A 483 4.34 21.24 38.04
C ALA A 483 3.75 19.82 38.13
N THR A 484 2.78 19.49 37.27
CA THR A 484 2.10 18.19 37.31
C THR A 484 2.78 17.10 36.50
N GLY A 485 3.69 17.47 35.58
CA GLY A 485 4.27 16.55 34.59
C GLY A 485 3.25 16.01 33.58
N LEU A 486 2.00 16.50 33.60
CA LEU A 486 0.94 16.06 32.71
C LEU A 486 1.04 16.78 31.36
N SER A 487 0.63 16.09 30.29
CA SER A 487 0.54 16.74 28.98
C SER A 487 -0.49 17.88 29.00
N LYS A 488 -0.25 18.92 28.19
CA LYS A 488 -1.18 20.07 28.04
C LYS A 488 -2.63 19.64 27.77
N ALA A 489 -2.82 18.59 26.98
CA ALA A 489 -4.14 18.02 26.71
C ALA A 489 -4.79 17.42 27.97
N SER A 490 -4.01 16.70 28.79
CA SER A 490 -4.51 16.09 30.03
C SER A 490 -4.91 17.16 31.05
N VAL A 491 -4.08 18.21 31.23
CA VAL A 491 -4.42 19.37 32.06
C VAL A 491 -5.75 19.99 31.60
N GLY A 492 -5.95 20.16 30.29
CA GLY A 492 -7.19 20.69 29.75
C GLY A 492 -8.41 19.80 29.97
N VAL A 493 -8.25 18.48 29.92
CA VAL A 493 -9.33 17.53 30.23
C VAL A 493 -9.70 17.61 31.72
N HIS A 494 -8.72 17.69 32.62
CA HIS A 494 -8.99 17.80 34.06
C HIS A 494 -9.66 19.13 34.42
N LEU A 495 -9.16 20.25 33.90
CA LEU A 495 -9.78 21.56 34.12
C LEU A 495 -11.21 21.62 33.57
N ARG A 496 -11.45 21.03 32.39
CA ARG A 496 -12.81 20.94 31.82
C ARG A 496 -13.74 20.09 32.67
N ALA A 497 -13.26 18.96 33.18
CA ALA A 497 -14.05 18.10 34.07
C ALA A 497 -14.44 18.80 35.37
N MET A 498 -13.66 19.79 35.82
CA MET A 498 -13.93 20.61 37.01
C MET A 498 -14.68 21.92 36.71
N GLY A 499 -15.01 22.20 35.44
CA GLY A 499 -15.63 23.47 35.04
C GLY A 499 -14.69 24.68 35.07
N LEU A 500 -13.38 24.49 35.23
CA LEU A 500 -12.37 25.56 35.35
C LEU A 500 -11.74 25.98 34.00
N THR A 501 -12.47 25.82 32.90
CA THR A 501 -12.00 26.23 31.57
C THR A 501 -12.21 27.73 31.33
N GLY A 502 -11.13 28.47 31.11
CA GLY A 502 -11.14 29.91 30.83
C GLY A 502 -9.71 30.47 30.84
N GLN A 503 -9.51 31.78 30.76
CA GLN A 503 -8.31 32.38 31.36
C GLN A 503 -8.56 32.55 32.86
N PRO A 504 -7.55 32.42 33.75
CA PRO A 504 -7.78 32.77 35.14
C PRO A 504 -8.22 34.24 35.12
N GLU A 505 -9.32 34.57 35.81
CA GLU A 505 -9.69 35.97 35.97
C GLU A 505 -8.46 36.66 36.52
N ARG A 506 -7.81 37.49 35.70
CA ARG A 506 -6.79 38.40 36.20
C ARG A 506 -7.54 39.19 37.25
N ALA A 507 -7.15 39.02 38.52
CA ALA A 507 -7.64 39.85 39.60
C ALA A 507 -7.63 41.27 39.06
N ARG A 508 -8.82 41.83 38.82
CA ARG A 508 -8.97 43.23 38.46
C ARG A 508 -8.41 43.96 39.67
N ALA A 509 -7.17 44.43 39.55
CA ALA A 509 -6.52 45.20 40.58
C ALA A 509 -7.46 46.36 40.93
N ALA A 510 -7.95 46.34 42.17
CA ALA A 510 -8.47 47.53 42.84
C ALA A 510 -7.30 48.41 43.24
#